data_AF-A0A932A9P7-F1
#
_entry.id   AF-A0A932A9P7-F1
#
_cell.length_a   1.000
_cell.length_b   1.000
_cell.length_c   1.000
_cell.angle_alpha   90.00
_cell.angle_beta   90.00
_cell.angle_gamma   90.00
#
_symmetry.space_group_name_H-M   'P 1'
#
loop_
_entity.id
_entity.type
_entity.pdbx_description
1 polymer ?
#
loop_
_entity_poly.entity_id
_entity_poly.type
_entity_poly.pdbx_seq_one_letter_code
_entity_poly.pdbx_strand_id
1 'polypeptide(L)'
;MRRIVTILALLSTIAFAQQKAAPKKAVATPQTARQALIEMLTTKSDKVFERHLPDALLVRVEAMKSKDPKTGQSSSPMKTSNTAIVNSKDAHFFPAGPTFVTFTEPKTAQRIDVSIDRDDLTAGGNDFEFGFHLIKDGKESVSAFIPKLLVRMKQEGGEWRLAEVGFLAKLQLDDGEKLDELQNSIMSGMAALQQVKQQPKPAPHTKD
;
A
#
# COMPACT_ATOMS: atom_id res chain seq x y z
N MET A 1 17.91 -48.92 -77.08
CA MET A 1 18.02 -49.95 -76.01
C MET A 1 19.26 -49.66 -75.18
N ARG A 2 19.19 -49.90 -73.85
CA ARG A 2 20.25 -49.76 -72.80
C ARG A 2 20.57 -48.30 -72.41
N ARG A 3 19.95 -47.68 -71.39
CA ARG A 3 20.07 -47.85 -69.92
C ARG A 3 21.51 -47.80 -69.38
N ILE A 4 21.94 -46.63 -68.88
CA ILE A 4 22.74 -46.49 -67.64
C ILE A 4 22.29 -45.18 -66.96
N VAL A 5 21.60 -45.33 -65.84
CA VAL A 5 21.22 -44.26 -64.91
C VAL A 5 22.24 -44.30 -63.78
N THR A 6 22.95 -43.19 -63.53
CA THR A 6 23.84 -43.07 -62.37
C THR A 6 23.29 -41.94 -61.50
N ILE A 7 22.62 -42.31 -60.41
CA ILE A 7 22.12 -41.42 -59.37
C ILE A 7 23.26 -41.18 -58.39
N LEU A 8 23.72 -39.94 -58.25
CA LEU A 8 24.61 -39.52 -57.18
C LEU A 8 23.78 -38.83 -56.10
N ALA A 9 23.49 -39.56 -55.02
CA ALA A 9 22.84 -39.02 -53.83
C ALA A 9 23.90 -38.37 -52.93
N LEU A 10 23.92 -37.05 -52.83
CA LEU A 10 24.70 -36.32 -51.83
C LEU A 10 23.80 -36.11 -50.60
N LEU A 11 23.90 -37.02 -49.63
CA LEU A 11 23.31 -36.88 -48.30
C LEU A 11 24.18 -35.94 -47.46
N SER A 12 23.79 -34.66 -47.37
CA SER A 12 24.31 -33.75 -46.35
C SER A 12 23.54 -33.97 -45.05
N THR A 13 24.14 -34.72 -44.12
CA THR A 13 23.66 -34.86 -42.74
C THR A 13 23.84 -33.54 -42.00
N ILE A 14 22.75 -32.80 -41.81
CA ILE A 14 22.71 -31.69 -40.84
C ILE A 14 22.54 -32.34 -39.47
N ALA A 15 23.64 -32.43 -38.72
CA ALA A 15 23.59 -32.76 -37.30
C ALA A 15 22.91 -31.59 -36.57
N PHE A 16 21.63 -31.74 -36.24
CA PHE A 16 20.98 -30.89 -35.25
C PHE A 16 21.61 -31.16 -33.90
N ALA A 17 22.58 -30.33 -33.52
CA ALA A 17 22.99 -30.20 -32.13
C ALA A 17 21.78 -29.70 -31.35
N GLN A 18 21.08 -30.60 -30.66
CA GLN A 18 20.13 -30.23 -29.61
C GLN A 18 20.92 -29.57 -28.47
N GLN A 19 21.12 -28.26 -28.59
CA GLN A 19 21.56 -27.43 -27.50
C GLN A 19 20.48 -27.52 -26.41
N LYS A 20 20.70 -28.36 -25.41
CA LYS A 20 19.91 -28.37 -24.17
C LYS A 20 19.96 -26.95 -23.62
N ALA A 21 18.89 -26.18 -23.84
CA ALA A 21 18.71 -24.89 -23.22
C ALA A 21 18.75 -25.13 -21.71
N ALA A 22 19.82 -24.63 -21.06
CA ALA A 22 19.84 -24.52 -19.62
C ALA A 22 18.56 -23.77 -19.19
N PRO A 23 17.88 -24.19 -18.12
CA PRO A 23 16.73 -23.44 -17.62
C PRO A 23 17.22 -22.03 -17.31
N LYS A 24 16.84 -21.06 -18.14
CA LYS A 24 16.94 -19.65 -17.78
C LYS A 24 16.15 -19.55 -16.48
N LYS A 25 16.84 -19.36 -15.34
CA LYS A 25 16.19 -18.88 -14.13
C LYS A 25 15.33 -17.72 -14.59
N ALA A 26 14.01 -17.87 -14.49
CA ALA A 26 13.10 -16.76 -14.70
C ALA A 26 13.61 -15.66 -13.77
N VAL A 27 14.16 -14.59 -14.33
CA VAL A 27 14.44 -13.38 -13.57
C VAL A 27 13.05 -12.95 -13.14
N ALA A 28 12.71 -13.20 -11.87
CA ALA A 28 11.49 -12.67 -11.30
C ALA A 28 11.46 -11.19 -11.67
N THR A 29 10.42 -10.74 -12.35
CA THR A 29 10.25 -9.34 -12.71
C THR A 29 10.48 -8.52 -11.44
N PRO A 30 11.44 -7.57 -11.43
CA PRO A 30 11.68 -6.76 -10.25
C PRO A 30 10.35 -6.14 -9.81
N GLN A 31 10.00 -6.34 -8.54
CA GLN A 31 8.78 -5.78 -7.97
C GLN A 31 8.74 -4.27 -8.17
N THR A 32 7.58 -3.72 -8.53
CA THR A 32 7.42 -2.26 -8.63
C THR A 32 7.21 -1.64 -7.25
N ALA A 33 7.49 -0.34 -7.10
CA ALA A 33 7.25 0.37 -5.84
C ALA A 33 5.77 0.26 -5.40
N ARG A 34 4.84 0.32 -6.36
CA ARG A 34 3.40 0.13 -6.13
C ARG A 34 3.08 -1.26 -5.60
N GLN A 35 3.65 -2.32 -6.19
CA GLN A 35 3.45 -3.68 -5.73
C GLN A 35 4.01 -3.90 -4.32
N ALA A 36 5.17 -3.31 -4.01
CA ALA A 36 5.75 -3.36 -2.67
C ALA A 36 4.89 -2.63 -1.62
N LEU A 37 4.33 -1.48 -1.97
CA LEU A 37 3.40 -0.76 -1.12
C LEU A 37 2.13 -1.58 -0.85
N ILE A 38 1.55 -2.21 -1.88
CA ILE A 38 0.40 -3.12 -1.73
C ILE A 38 0.76 -4.31 -0.85
N GLU A 39 1.92 -4.94 -1.06
CA GLU A 39 2.39 -6.06 -0.23
C GLU A 39 2.54 -5.63 1.23
N MET A 40 3.18 -4.49 1.50
CA MET A 40 3.35 -3.94 2.84
C MET A 40 2.01 -3.66 3.52
N LEU A 41 1.02 -3.11 2.80
CA LEU A 41 -0.28 -2.78 3.37
C LEU A 41 -1.14 -4.02 3.63
N THR A 42 -1.06 -5.03 2.76
CA THR A 42 -1.94 -6.21 2.81
C THR A 42 -1.35 -7.41 3.54
N THR A 43 -0.05 -7.38 3.85
CA THR A 43 0.61 -8.51 4.49
C THR A 43 0.15 -8.71 5.94
N LYS A 44 -0.04 -9.97 6.31
CA LYS A 44 -0.29 -10.38 7.70
C LYS A 44 1.01 -10.65 8.46
N SER A 45 2.15 -10.72 7.76
CA SER A 45 3.44 -11.08 8.35
C SER A 45 4.21 -9.85 8.80
N ASP A 46 4.61 -9.81 10.08
CA ASP A 46 5.47 -8.74 10.62
C ASP A 46 6.77 -8.64 9.83
N LYS A 47 7.37 -9.79 9.52
CA LYS A 47 8.63 -9.85 8.78
C LYS A 47 8.51 -9.24 7.37
N VAL A 48 7.40 -9.48 6.68
CA VAL A 48 7.19 -8.92 5.33
C VAL A 48 6.92 -7.42 5.41
N PHE A 49 6.15 -6.97 6.40
CA PHE A 49 5.93 -5.54 6.64
C PHE A 49 7.25 -4.82 6.97
N GLU A 50 8.00 -5.35 7.94
CA GLU A 50 9.28 -4.84 8.41
C GLU A 50 10.32 -4.74 7.29
N ARG A 51 10.32 -5.68 6.34
CA ARG A 51 11.22 -5.67 5.18
C ARG A 51 11.09 -4.40 4.32
N HIS A 52 9.91 -3.81 4.28
CA HIS A 52 9.65 -2.56 3.55
C HIS A 52 9.87 -1.30 4.41
N LEU A 53 10.37 -1.41 5.64
CA LEU A 53 10.71 -0.26 6.47
C LEU A 53 12.18 0.14 6.32
N PRO A 54 12.53 1.42 6.53
CA PRO A 54 13.93 1.85 6.62
C PRO A 54 14.64 1.20 7.80
N ASP A 55 15.93 0.94 7.66
CA ASP A 55 16.76 0.34 8.73
C ASP A 55 16.69 1.14 10.05
N ALA A 56 16.68 2.47 9.96
CA ALA A 56 16.56 3.34 11.12
C ALA A 56 15.25 3.12 11.90
N LEU A 57 14.15 2.85 11.20
CA LEU A 57 12.84 2.59 11.82
C LEU A 57 12.75 1.16 12.36
N LEU A 58 13.36 0.18 11.68
CA LEU A 58 13.46 -1.20 12.15
C LEU A 58 14.09 -1.29 13.54
N VAL A 59 15.20 -0.59 13.78
CA VAL A 59 15.85 -0.52 15.10
C VAL A 59 14.89 -0.01 16.17
N ARG A 60 14.06 0.98 15.83
CA ARG A 60 13.11 1.56 16.78
C ARG A 60 11.91 0.64 17.03
N VAL A 61 11.41 -0.02 15.99
CA VAL A 61 10.34 -1.02 16.11
C VAL A 61 10.78 -2.15 17.02
N GLU A 62 12.01 -2.67 16.85
CA GLU A 62 12.55 -3.72 17.71
C GLU A 62 12.61 -3.29 19.19
N ALA A 63 13.02 -2.05 19.46
CA ALA A 63 13.04 -1.51 20.81
C ALA A 63 11.64 -1.33 21.45
N MET A 64 10.59 -1.26 20.64
CA MET A 64 9.20 -1.09 21.10
C MET A 64 8.42 -2.41 21.15
N LYS A 65 9.00 -3.52 20.69
CA LYS A 65 8.35 -4.83 20.74
C LYS A 65 8.11 -5.22 22.19
N SER A 66 6.84 -5.38 22.54
CA SER A 66 6.44 -5.94 23.82
C SER A 66 6.14 -7.43 23.63
N LYS A 67 6.65 -8.27 24.54
CA LYS A 67 6.27 -9.68 24.59
C LYS A 67 5.03 -9.81 25.46
N ASP A 68 3.98 -10.39 24.90
CA ASP A 68 2.84 -10.84 25.69
C ASP A 68 3.32 -11.91 26.67
N PRO A 69 3.19 -11.70 28.00
CA PRO A 69 3.67 -12.64 29.01
C PRO A 69 2.89 -13.97 29.04
N LYS A 70 1.71 -14.06 28.41
CA LYS A 70 0.87 -15.27 28.39
C LYS A 70 1.07 -16.09 27.13
N THR A 71 1.24 -15.45 25.98
CA THR A 71 1.37 -16.13 24.69
C THR A 71 2.82 -16.18 24.18
N GLY A 72 3.72 -15.40 24.80
CA GLY A 72 5.09 -15.20 24.33
C GLY A 72 5.17 -14.43 23.01
N GLN A 73 4.02 -13.98 22.48
CA GLN A 73 3.95 -13.34 21.17
C GLN A 73 4.48 -11.91 21.26
N SER A 74 5.44 -11.61 20.40
CA SER A 74 5.96 -10.25 20.25
C SER A 74 5.01 -9.46 19.36
N SER A 75 4.41 -8.39 19.87
CA SER A 75 3.56 -7.49 19.08
C SER A 75 4.27 -6.15 18.88
N SER A 76 4.25 -5.67 17.63
CA SER A 76 4.72 -4.32 17.29
C SER A 76 3.52 -3.37 17.31
N PRO A 77 3.58 -2.24 18.04
CA PRO A 77 2.50 -1.25 18.06
C PRO A 77 2.22 -0.65 16.67
N MET A 78 3.18 -0.72 15.75
CA MET A 78 3.04 -0.17 14.39
C MET A 78 2.06 -0.96 13.50
N LYS A 79 1.79 -2.25 13.82
CA LYS A 79 0.76 -3.02 13.10
C LYS A 79 -0.65 -2.52 13.42
N THR A 80 -0.93 -2.22 14.69
CA THR A 80 -2.29 -1.89 15.16
C THR A 80 -2.84 -0.62 14.51
N SER A 81 -1.97 0.33 14.16
CA SER A 81 -2.36 1.56 13.45
C SER A 81 -2.66 1.35 11.97
N ASN A 82 -1.91 0.48 11.27
CA ASN A 82 -2.12 0.21 9.84
C ASN A 82 -3.32 -0.69 9.56
N THR A 83 -3.77 -1.45 10.56
CA THR A 83 -4.90 -2.38 10.40
C THR A 83 -6.27 -1.71 10.30
N ALA A 84 -6.44 -0.45 10.71
CA ALA A 84 -7.77 0.17 10.74
C ALA A 84 -8.33 0.47 9.33
N ILE A 85 -7.48 0.86 8.38
CA ILE A 85 -7.89 1.21 7.00
C ILE A 85 -7.85 -0.04 6.09
N VAL A 86 -6.86 -0.93 6.29
CA VAL A 86 -6.59 -2.04 5.37
C VAL A 86 -7.29 -3.37 5.75
N ASN A 87 -7.77 -3.53 6.99
CA ASN A 87 -8.54 -4.71 7.39
C ASN A 87 -10.05 -4.59 7.17
N SER A 88 -10.53 -3.58 6.44
CA SER A 88 -11.90 -3.65 5.95
C SER A 88 -11.97 -4.87 5.01
N LYS A 89 -12.92 -5.77 5.24
CA LYS A 89 -13.09 -6.97 4.39
C LYS A 89 -13.33 -6.61 2.91
N ASP A 90 -13.68 -5.35 2.67
CA ASP A 90 -14.09 -4.79 1.38
C ASP A 90 -12.99 -3.93 0.74
N ALA A 91 -11.77 -3.95 1.27
CA ALA A 91 -10.63 -3.29 0.63
C ALA A 91 -10.16 -4.06 -0.62
N HIS A 92 -10.22 -3.41 -1.77
CA HIS A 92 -9.74 -3.95 -3.04
C HIS A 92 -8.61 -3.08 -3.58
N PHE A 93 -7.40 -3.61 -3.55
CA PHE A 93 -6.21 -2.98 -4.13
C PHE A 93 -6.08 -3.33 -5.61
N PHE A 94 -5.73 -2.33 -6.42
CA PHE A 94 -5.49 -2.51 -7.84
C PHE A 94 -3.98 -2.48 -8.09
N PRO A 95 -3.40 -3.43 -8.84
CA PRO A 95 -1.97 -3.47 -9.11
C PRO A 95 -1.54 -2.54 -10.26
N ALA A 96 -2.46 -2.08 -11.10
CA ALA A 96 -2.23 -1.08 -12.15
C ALA A 96 -3.43 -0.12 -12.28
N GLY A 97 -3.25 0.96 -13.04
CA GLY A 97 -4.30 1.96 -13.29
C GLY A 97 -4.34 3.11 -12.27
N PRO A 98 -5.23 4.09 -12.45
CA PRO A 98 -5.29 5.29 -11.63
C PRO A 98 -5.81 5.03 -10.22
N THR A 99 -6.73 4.07 -10.02
CA THR A 99 -7.20 3.70 -8.68
C THR A 99 -6.14 2.83 -7.99
N PHE A 100 -5.81 3.15 -6.74
CA PHE A 100 -4.92 2.37 -5.89
C PHE A 100 -5.67 1.37 -5.02
N VAL A 101 -6.68 1.86 -4.31
CA VAL A 101 -7.54 1.02 -3.46
C VAL A 101 -8.95 1.60 -3.45
N THR A 102 -9.95 0.72 -3.37
CA THR A 102 -11.32 1.08 -2.98
C THR A 102 -11.69 0.34 -1.72
N PHE A 103 -12.44 0.95 -0.83
CA PHE A 103 -12.99 0.30 0.35
C PHE A 103 -14.26 0.99 0.81
N THR A 104 -15.12 0.29 1.55
CA THR A 104 -16.31 0.87 2.15
C THR A 104 -16.07 1.12 3.63
N GLU A 105 -16.32 2.35 4.10
CA GLU A 105 -16.30 2.68 5.52
C GLU A 105 -17.51 2.05 6.23
N PRO A 106 -17.31 1.10 7.15
CA PRO A 106 -18.43 0.34 7.73
C PRO A 106 -19.44 1.20 8.49
N LYS A 107 -19.00 2.34 9.06
CA LYS A 107 -19.87 3.19 9.87
C LYS A 107 -20.80 4.08 9.03
N THR A 108 -20.33 4.54 7.88
CA THR A 108 -21.07 5.49 7.04
C THR A 108 -21.64 4.85 5.78
N ALA A 109 -21.27 3.60 5.49
CA ALA A 109 -21.54 2.90 4.24
C ALA A 109 -21.07 3.68 2.99
N GLN A 110 -20.14 4.61 3.17
CA GLN A 110 -19.55 5.37 2.08
C GLN A 110 -18.43 4.55 1.44
N ARG A 111 -18.40 4.52 0.12
CA ARG A 111 -17.28 3.99 -0.63
C ARG A 111 -16.21 5.08 -0.71
N ILE A 112 -14.97 4.70 -0.45
CA ILE A 112 -13.80 5.57 -0.55
C ILE A 112 -12.92 5.00 -1.65
N ASP A 113 -12.69 5.80 -2.69
CA ASP A 113 -11.75 5.49 -3.76
C ASP A 113 -10.48 6.32 -3.55
N VAL A 114 -9.35 5.64 -3.48
CA VAL A 114 -8.03 6.27 -3.39
C VAL A 114 -7.38 6.18 -4.76
N SER A 115 -7.15 7.33 -5.40
CA SER A 115 -6.46 7.44 -6.68
C SER A 115 -4.96 7.63 -6.49
N ILE A 116 -4.18 7.37 -7.53
CA ILE A 116 -2.82 7.85 -7.69
C ILE A 116 -2.89 9.04 -8.64
N ASP A 117 -2.74 10.23 -8.07
CA ASP A 117 -2.72 11.49 -8.82
C ASP A 117 -1.33 11.72 -9.44
N ARG A 118 -0.28 11.20 -8.80
CA ARG A 118 1.12 11.28 -9.27
C ARG A 118 1.87 9.98 -8.95
N ASP A 119 2.62 9.48 -9.92
CA ASP A 119 3.47 8.29 -9.83
C ASP A 119 4.79 8.55 -10.56
N ASP A 120 5.74 9.14 -9.83
CA ASP A 120 6.98 9.63 -10.42
C ASP A 120 8.16 8.76 -9.98
N LEU A 121 8.65 7.94 -10.92
CA LEU A 121 9.90 7.22 -10.76
C LEU A 121 11.08 8.14 -11.05
N THR A 122 11.90 8.40 -10.03
CA THR A 122 13.12 9.22 -10.08
C THR A 122 14.36 8.37 -9.81
N ALA A 123 15.55 8.92 -10.07
CA ALA A 123 16.80 8.27 -9.72
C ALA A 123 16.93 7.97 -8.20
N GLY A 124 16.23 8.74 -7.37
CA GLY A 124 16.27 8.61 -5.91
C GLY A 124 15.12 7.80 -5.31
N GLY A 125 14.27 7.14 -6.12
CA GLY A 125 13.10 6.40 -5.65
C GLY A 125 11.82 6.75 -6.40
N ASN A 126 10.68 6.30 -5.89
CA ASN A 126 9.35 6.51 -6.46
C ASN A 126 8.50 7.37 -5.53
N ASP A 127 7.95 8.46 -6.05
CA ASP A 127 7.07 9.36 -5.32
C ASP A 127 5.62 9.15 -5.76
N PHE A 128 4.73 8.93 -4.78
CA PHE A 128 3.30 8.80 -4.98
C PHE A 128 2.57 9.96 -4.33
N GLU A 129 1.59 10.51 -5.04
CA GLU A 129 0.56 11.38 -4.48
C GLU A 129 -0.80 10.68 -4.62
N PHE A 130 -1.47 10.45 -3.51
CA PHE A 130 -2.78 9.81 -3.47
C PHE A 130 -3.89 10.83 -3.20
N GLY A 131 -4.92 10.80 -4.03
CA GLY A 131 -6.17 11.53 -3.84
C GLY A 131 -7.22 10.63 -3.16
N PHE A 132 -8.13 11.24 -2.41
CA PHE A 132 -9.24 10.54 -1.75
C PHE A 132 -10.56 11.06 -2.30
N HIS A 133 -11.40 10.13 -2.75
CA HIS A 133 -12.71 10.39 -3.33
C HIS A 133 -13.77 9.68 -2.50
N LEU A 134 -14.66 10.44 -1.86
CA LEU A 134 -15.75 9.89 -1.07
C LEU A 134 -16.98 9.75 -1.98
N ILE A 135 -17.51 8.55 -2.08
CA ILE A 135 -18.67 8.23 -2.92
C ILE A 135 -19.82 7.83 -2.00
N LYS A 136 -20.89 8.62 -2.02
CA LYS A 136 -22.13 8.38 -1.26
C LYS A 136 -23.31 8.39 -2.22
N ASP A 137 -24.16 7.37 -2.16
CA ASP A 137 -25.37 7.25 -3.01
C ASP A 137 -25.05 7.37 -4.52
N GLY A 138 -23.89 6.85 -4.94
CA GLY A 138 -23.41 6.89 -6.33
C GLY A 138 -22.89 8.25 -6.81
N LYS A 139 -22.79 9.24 -5.92
CA LYS A 139 -22.26 10.57 -6.23
C LYS A 139 -20.99 10.84 -5.43
N GLU A 140 -20.04 11.50 -6.07
CA GLU A 140 -18.85 11.99 -5.39
C GLU A 140 -19.24 13.14 -4.45
N SER A 141 -18.90 12.98 -3.18
CA SER A 141 -19.05 14.00 -2.15
C SER A 141 -17.76 14.82 -2.12
N VAL A 142 -17.87 16.10 -2.45
CA VAL A 142 -16.74 17.03 -2.42
C VAL A 142 -16.76 17.76 -1.08
N SER A 143 -15.76 17.50 -0.23
CA SER A 143 -15.59 18.24 1.02
C SER A 143 -14.81 19.55 0.77
N ALA A 144 -15.00 20.53 1.66
CA ALA A 144 -14.15 21.71 1.79
C ALA A 144 -12.66 21.36 1.96
N PHE A 145 -12.40 20.24 2.62
CA PHE A 145 -11.07 19.73 2.93
C PHE A 145 -10.72 18.57 2.01
N ILE A 146 -9.67 18.73 1.20
CA ILE A 146 -9.20 17.69 0.28
C ILE A 146 -7.86 17.15 0.83
N PRO A 147 -7.86 15.99 1.51
CA PRO A 147 -6.63 15.36 1.93
C PRO A 147 -5.90 14.76 0.75
N LYS A 148 -4.57 14.82 0.80
CA LYS A 148 -3.68 14.05 -0.05
C LYS A 148 -2.66 13.33 0.82
N LEU A 149 -2.36 12.09 0.45
CA LEU A 149 -1.32 11.29 1.08
C LEU A 149 -0.11 11.27 0.14
N LEU A 150 1.05 11.62 0.66
CA LEU A 150 2.32 11.60 -0.05
C LEU A 150 3.13 10.42 0.44
N VAL A 151 3.63 9.58 -0.46
CA VAL A 151 4.45 8.42 -0.10
C VAL A 151 5.69 8.38 -0.97
N ARG A 152 6.86 8.30 -0.35
CA ARG A 152 8.12 8.04 -1.04
C ARG A 152 8.61 6.63 -0.75
N MET A 153 8.87 5.88 -1.80
CA MET A 153 9.54 4.58 -1.75
C MET A 153 10.98 4.72 -2.28
N LYS A 154 11.96 4.11 -1.63
CA LYS A 154 13.36 4.04 -2.10
C LYS A 154 13.78 2.61 -2.30
N GLN A 155 14.66 2.36 -3.28
CA GLN A 155 15.20 1.03 -3.50
C GLN A 155 16.50 0.87 -2.70
N GLU A 156 16.55 -0.13 -1.82
CA GLU A 156 17.70 -0.43 -0.97
C GLU A 156 17.94 -1.94 -0.96
N GLY A 157 19.12 -2.39 -1.41
CA GLY A 157 19.44 -3.82 -1.47
C GLY A 157 18.52 -4.64 -2.40
N GLY A 158 17.90 -4.00 -3.39
CA GLY A 158 16.94 -4.63 -4.30
C GLY A 158 15.49 -4.66 -3.79
N GLU A 159 15.25 -4.19 -2.56
CA GLU A 159 13.94 -4.10 -1.92
C GLU A 159 13.42 -2.66 -1.98
N TRP A 160 12.10 -2.48 -2.15
CA TRP A 160 11.46 -1.17 -2.03
C TRP A 160 11.11 -0.89 -0.56
N ARG A 161 11.60 0.21 -0.01
CA ARG A 161 11.38 0.61 1.37
C ARG A 161 10.68 1.97 1.46
N LEU A 162 9.77 2.08 2.41
CA LEU A 162 9.01 3.28 2.71
C LEU A 162 9.92 4.33 3.35
N ALA A 163 10.36 5.31 2.58
CA ALA A 163 11.28 6.33 3.06
C ALA A 163 10.54 7.45 3.78
N GLU A 164 9.42 7.90 3.21
CA GLU A 164 8.71 9.08 3.71
C GLU A 164 7.19 8.89 3.54
N VAL A 165 6.45 9.38 4.53
CA VAL A 165 4.98 9.52 4.49
C VAL A 165 4.66 10.95 4.87
N GLY A 166 3.90 11.64 4.03
CA GLY A 166 3.44 13.00 4.26
C GLY A 166 1.94 13.11 4.07
N PHE A 167 1.36 14.15 4.67
CA PHE A 167 -0.04 14.52 4.46
C PHE A 167 -0.09 15.96 4.00
N LEU A 168 -0.85 16.22 2.95
CA LEU A 168 -1.15 17.56 2.48
C LEU A 168 -2.66 17.77 2.56
N ALA A 169 -3.06 18.91 3.10
CA ALA A 169 -4.43 19.35 3.11
C ALA A 169 -4.59 20.55 2.19
N LYS A 170 -5.60 20.53 1.33
CA LYS A 170 -6.04 21.72 0.59
C LYS A 170 -7.41 22.16 1.10
N LEU A 171 -7.56 23.46 1.30
CA LEU A 171 -8.82 24.09 1.68
C LEU A 171 -9.30 24.97 0.53
N GLN A 172 -10.55 24.81 0.13
CA GLN A 172 -11.21 25.70 -0.82
C GLN A 172 -11.75 26.93 -0.08
N LEU A 173 -11.34 28.13 -0.49
CA LEU A 173 -11.67 29.40 0.19
C LEU A 173 -12.68 30.26 -0.58
N ASP A 174 -13.01 29.85 -1.81
CA ASP A 174 -13.87 30.54 -2.76
C ASP A 174 -15.33 30.06 -2.72
N ASP A 175 -15.63 29.07 -1.88
CA ASP A 175 -16.95 28.46 -1.72
C ASP A 175 -17.45 28.65 -0.28
N GLY A 176 -18.41 29.56 -0.11
CA GLY A 176 -18.96 29.91 1.21
C GLY A 176 -19.65 28.75 1.93
N GLU A 177 -20.34 27.87 1.20
CA GLU A 177 -21.03 26.72 1.80
C GLU A 177 -20.03 25.70 2.37
N LYS A 178 -18.89 25.53 1.67
CA LYS A 178 -17.79 24.67 2.14
C LYS A 178 -17.08 25.26 3.36
N LEU A 179 -16.95 26.58 3.45
CA LEU A 179 -16.39 27.23 4.64
C LEU A 179 -17.29 27.02 5.86
N ASP A 180 -18.60 27.07 5.69
CA ASP A 180 -19.56 26.77 6.77
C ASP A 180 -19.47 25.30 7.21
N GLU A 181 -19.34 24.36 6.26
CA GLU A 181 -19.09 22.94 6.56
C GLU A 181 -17.81 22.76 7.39
N LEU A 182 -16.71 23.42 6.99
CA LEU A 182 -15.44 23.38 7.71
C LEU A 182 -15.61 23.91 9.13
N GLN A 183 -16.25 25.06 9.31
CA GLN A 183 -16.50 25.65 10.62
C GLN A 183 -17.25 24.67 11.53
N ASN A 184 -18.32 24.04 11.01
CA ASN A 184 -19.10 23.06 11.74
C ASN A 184 -18.30 21.81 12.12
N SER A 185 -17.46 21.32 11.20
CA SER A 185 -16.55 20.19 11.43
C SER A 185 -15.53 20.50 12.53
N ILE A 186 -14.91 21.68 12.50
CA ILE A 186 -13.95 22.12 13.53
C ILE A 186 -14.62 22.21 14.89
N MET A 187 -15.79 22.86 15.00
CA MET A 187 -16.52 22.97 16.26
C MET A 187 -16.90 21.59 16.83
N SER A 188 -17.36 20.69 15.97
CA SER A 188 -17.70 19.31 16.36
C SER A 188 -16.48 18.53 16.84
N GLY A 189 -15.35 18.65 16.15
CA GLY A 189 -14.08 18.04 16.54
C GLY A 189 -13.57 18.56 17.90
N MET A 190 -13.66 19.88 18.14
CA MET A 190 -13.29 20.47 19.44
C MET A 190 -14.19 19.98 20.57
N ALA A 191 -15.49 19.85 20.33
CA ALA A 191 -16.43 19.31 21.32
C ALA A 191 -16.11 17.85 21.67
N ALA A 192 -15.80 17.01 20.67
CA ALA A 192 -15.39 15.62 20.90
C ALA A 192 -14.09 15.51 21.73
N LEU A 193 -13.10 16.36 21.45
CA LEU A 193 -11.85 16.41 22.22
C LEU A 193 -12.06 16.87 23.67
N GLN A 194 -13.03 17.74 23.92
CA GLN A 194 -13.41 18.14 25.28
C GLN A 194 -14.09 17.00 26.04
N GLN A 195 -14.95 16.22 25.38
CA GLN A 195 -15.61 15.05 25.98
C GLN A 195 -14.63 13.94 26.35
N VAL A 196 -13.60 13.68 25.51
CA VAL A 196 -12.54 12.71 25.82
C VAL A 196 -11.74 13.12 27.06
N LYS A 197 -11.53 14.43 27.28
CA LYS A 197 -10.87 14.94 28.50
C LYS A 197 -11.74 14.85 29.76
N GLN A 198 -13.06 14.73 29.62
CA GLN A 198 -14.02 14.70 30.73
C GLN A 198 -14.44 13.28 31.14
N GLN A 199 -14.05 12.23 30.40
CA GLN A 199 -14.32 10.86 30.82
C GLN A 199 -13.47 10.50 32.05
N PRO A 200 -14.09 10.10 33.18
CA PRO A 200 -13.35 9.73 34.39
C PRO A 200 -12.53 8.46 34.14
N LYS A 201 -11.28 8.47 34.60
CA LYS A 201 -10.39 7.30 34.62
C LYS A 201 -11.15 6.11 35.25
N PRO A 202 -11.30 4.97 34.56
CA PRO A 202 -12.01 3.83 35.13
C PRO A 202 -11.29 3.41 36.42
N ALA A 203 -12.07 3.29 37.50
CA ALA A 203 -11.56 2.88 38.80
C ALA A 203 -10.88 1.50 38.67
N PRO A 204 -9.76 1.27 39.37
CA PRO A 204 -9.09 -0.02 39.33
C PRO A 204 -10.06 -1.08 39.85
N HIS A 205 -10.34 -2.09 39.02
CA HIS A 205 -11.08 -3.28 39.44
C HIS A 205 -10.33 -3.96 40.59
N THR A 206 -10.82 -3.78 41.81
CA THR A 206 -10.54 -4.67 42.93
C THR A 206 -11.10 -6.03 42.55
N LYS A 207 -10.20 -7.00 42.38
CA LYS A 207 -10.56 -8.42 42.35
C LYS A 207 -10.82 -8.85 43.79
N ASP A 208 -12.03 -9.32 44.05
CA ASP A 208 -12.29 -10.34 45.07
C ASP A 208 -12.08 -11.73 44.46
#